data_AF-A0A9X3EQY3-F1
#
_entry.id   AF-A0A9X3EQY3-F1
#
_cell.length_a   1.000
_cell.length_b   1.000
_cell.length_c   1.000
_cell.angle_alpha   90.00
_cell.angle_beta   90.00
_cell.angle_gamma   90.00
#
_symmetry.space_group_name_H-M   'P 1'
#
loop_
_entity.id
_entity.type
_entity.pdbx_description
1 polymer ?
#
loop_
_entity_poly.entity_id
_entity_poly.type
_entity_poly.pdbx_seq_one_letter_code
_entity_poly.pdbx_strand_id
1 'polypeptide(L)' 'MFTRQGEAWTFRHYLKAPNSQSEYLFGAALDMTADGSTLVIAAFHEMSTTTGIGGDQHDTAGSMVGAVYMY' A
#
# COMPACT_ATOMS: atom_id res chain seq x y z
N MET A 1 10.01 6.00 -2.38
CA MET A 1 11.00 5.14 -3.06
C MET A 1 12.24 5.95 -3.39
N PHE A 2 13.39 5.45 -2.97
CA PHE A 2 14.69 6.00 -3.32
C PHE A 2 15.42 5.01 -4.23
N THR A 3 16.19 5.52 -5.18
CA THR A 3 17.10 4.71 -5.99
C THR A 3 18.53 5.00 -5.55
N ARG A 4 19.33 3.95 -5.35
CA ARG A 4 20.75 4.07 -5.04
C ARG A 4 21.57 4.13 -6.32
N GLN A 5 22.38 5.16 -6.49
CA GLN A 5 23.40 5.24 -7.53
C GLN A 5 24.76 5.47 -6.87
N GLY A 6 25.63 4.46 -6.91
CA GLY A 6 26.85 4.44 -6.10
C GLY A 6 26.52 4.50 -4.60
N GLU A 7 26.95 5.57 -3.94
CA GLU A 7 26.66 5.81 -2.52
C GLU A 7 25.49 6.77 -2.29
N ALA A 8 24.98 7.41 -3.33
CA ALA A 8 23.90 8.39 -3.22
C ALA A 8 22.53 7.71 -3.31
N TRP A 9 21.61 8.12 -2.44
CA TRP A 9 20.19 7.81 -2.53
C TRP A 9 19.43 9.00 -3.10
N THR A 10 18.70 8.80 -4.19
CA THR A 10 17.87 9.84 -4.81
C THR A 10 16.40 9.49 -4.67
N PHE A 11 15.60 10.41 -4.13
CA PHE A 11 14.15 10.27 -4.10
C PHE A 11 13.59 10.21 -5.53
N ARG A 12 12.73 9.24 -5.82
CA ARG A 12 12.11 9.08 -7.15
C ARG A 12 10.59 9.16 -7.10
N HIS A 13 10.00 8.42 -6.17
CA HIS A 13 8.56 8.26 -6.11
C HIS A 13 8.06 8.31 -4.67
N TYR A 14 6.83 8.77 -4.52
CA TYR A 14 6.06 8.63 -3.31
C TYR A 14 4.88 7.72 -3.62
N LEU A 15 4.67 6.70 -2.77
CA LEU A 15 3.55 5.78 -2.88
C LEU A 15 2.56 6.10 -1.77
N LYS A 16 1.28 6.14 -2.13
CA LYS A 16 0.19 6.50 -1.24
C LYS A 16 -1.07 5.75 -1.65
N ALA A 17 -1.77 5.16 -0.69
CA ALA A 17 -3.09 4.59 -0.92
C ALA A 17 -4.08 5.69 -1.37
N PRO A 18 -4.91 5.44 -2.40
CA PRO A 18 -5.86 6.42 -2.92
C PRO A 18 -6.91 6.89 -1.87
N ASN A 19 -7.23 6.05 -0.89
CA ASN A 19 -8.17 6.29 0.21
C ASN A 19 -7.47 6.48 1.58
N SER A 20 -6.26 7.05 1.58
CA SER A 20 -5.44 7.18 2.79
C SER A 20 -6.18 7.79 3.99
N GLN A 21 -6.18 7.06 5.10
CA GLN A 21 -6.59 7.54 6.43
C GLN A 21 -5.51 7.24 7.47
N SER A 22 -5.44 8.05 8.54
CA SER A 22 -4.41 7.94 9.59
C SER A 22 -4.41 6.59 10.29
N GLU A 23 -5.59 5.98 10.43
CA GLU A 23 -5.79 4.73 11.16
C GLU A 23 -5.39 3.50 10.35
N TYR A 24 -5.29 3.59 9.01
CA TYR A 24 -5.27 2.41 8.12
C TYR A 24 -3.90 1.71 8.04
N LEU A 25 -2.86 2.31 8.61
CA LEU A 25 -1.51 1.72 8.70
C LEU A 25 -0.94 1.27 7.34
N PHE A 26 -1.19 2.05 6.28
CA PHE A 26 -0.57 1.82 4.97
C PHE A 26 0.96 1.85 5.09
N GLY A 27 1.62 0.82 4.57
CA GLY A 27 3.07 0.67 4.66
C GLY A 27 3.56 -0.06 5.91
N ALA A 28 2.66 -0.65 6.72
CA ALA A 28 3.05 -1.45 7.88
C ALA A 28 3.82 -2.73 7.51
N ALA A 29 3.59 -3.27 6.32
CA ALA A 29 4.39 -4.34 5.72
C ALA A 29 4.45 -4.16 4.20
N LEU A 30 5.52 -4.67 3.58
CA LEU A 30 5.68 -4.68 2.14
C LEU A 30 6.45 -5.94 1.70
N ASP A 31 6.22 -6.35 0.47
CA ASP A 31 7.02 -7.37 -0.23
C ASP A 31 7.13 -6.99 -1.70
N MET A 32 8.22 -7.39 -2.36
CA MET A 32 8.51 -7.01 -3.74
C MET A 32 9.09 -8.19 -4.51
N THR A 33 8.67 -8.33 -5.77
CA THR A 33 9.27 -9.32 -6.67
C THR A 33 10.76 -9.05 -6.86
N ALA A 34 11.53 -10.10 -7.10
CA ALA A 34 12.99 -10.00 -7.24
C ALA A 34 13.44 -9.11 -8.41
N ASP A 35 12.61 -9.02 -9.46
CA ASP A 35 12.80 -8.14 -10.61
C ASP A 35 12.31 -6.69 -10.37
N GLY A 36 11.68 -6.43 -9.23
CA GLY A 36 11.17 -5.11 -8.85
C GLY A 36 9.95 -4.65 -9.66
N SER A 37 9.30 -5.53 -10.44
CA SER A 37 8.14 -5.16 -11.26
C SER A 37 6.84 -5.09 -10.47
N THR A 38 6.79 -5.66 -9.27
CA THR A 38 5.57 -5.70 -8.45
C THR A 38 5.92 -5.48 -6.99
N LEU A 39 5.25 -4.50 -6.39
CA LEU A 39 5.34 -4.19 -4.97
C LEU A 39 3.95 -4.35 -4.36
N VAL A 40 3.85 -5.15 -3.30
CA VAL A 40 2.64 -5.23 -2.47
C VAL A 40 2.85 -4.49 -1.17
N ILE A 41 1.85 -3.72 -0.74
CA ILE A 41 1.89 -2.90 0.46
C ILE A 41 0.63 -3.15 1.28
N ALA A 42 0.81 -3.52 2.55
CA ALA A 42 -0.31 -3.75 3.46
C ALA A 42 -0.81 -2.44 4.10
N ALA A 43 -2.12 -2.37 4.29
CA ALA A 43 -2.82 -1.40 5.13
C ALA A 43 -3.65 -2.17 6.15
N PHE A 44 -3.06 -2.51 7.30
CA PHE A 44 -3.59 -3.50 8.24
C PHE A 44 -4.97 -3.16 8.82
N HIS A 45 -5.31 -1.88 8.90
CA HIS A 45 -6.52 -1.40 9.56
C HIS A 45 -7.48 -0.71 8.60
N GLU A 46 -7.27 -0.88 7.30
CA GLU A 46 -8.22 -0.39 6.33
C GLU A 46 -9.61 -0.98 6.55
N MET A 47 -10.60 -0.12 6.52
CA MET A 47 -12.00 -0.50 6.68
C MET A 47 -12.58 -0.80 5.31
N SER A 48 -13.37 -1.87 5.19
CA SER A 48 -14.06 -2.28 3.96
C SER A 48 -14.90 -3.53 4.22
N THR A 49 -16.04 -3.68 3.54
CA THR A 49 -16.79 -4.94 3.45
C THR A 49 -16.57 -5.65 2.12
N THR A 50 -15.84 -5.03 1.21
CA THR A 50 -15.60 -5.56 -0.13
C THR A 50 -14.74 -6.81 -0.06
N THR A 51 -15.08 -7.79 -0.89
CA THR A 51 -14.32 -9.03 -1.05
C THR A 51 -13.83 -9.08 -2.50
N GLY A 52 -12.58 -9.51 -2.69
CA GLY A 52 -11.94 -9.53 -4.01
C GLY A 52 -11.16 -8.24 -4.35
N ILE A 53 -10.89 -8.05 -5.64
CA ILE A 53 -10.02 -6.99 -6.16
C ILE A 53 -10.88 -5.87 -6.75
N GLY A 54 -10.53 -4.60 -6.45
CA GLY A 54 -11.16 -3.44 -7.08
C GLY A 54 -12.53 -3.07 -6.51
N GLY A 55 -12.77 -3.36 -5.22
CA GLY A 55 -13.95 -2.89 -4.49
C GLY A 55 -13.97 -1.35 -4.32
N ASP A 56 -15.08 -0.84 -3.76
CA ASP A 56 -15.20 0.57 -3.40
C ASP A 56 -14.17 0.96 -2.32
N GLN A 57 -13.27 1.87 -2.67
CA GLN A 57 -12.21 2.35 -1.80
C GLN A 57 -12.71 3.28 -0.68
N HIS A 58 -13.97 3.72 -0.74
CA HIS A 58 -14.59 4.54 0.30
C HIS A 58 -15.49 3.74 1.23
N ASP A 59 -15.63 2.42 1.00
CA ASP A 59 -16.36 1.56 1.91
C ASP A 59 -15.63 1.52 3.26
N THR A 60 -16.33 1.91 4.32
CA THR A 60 -15.81 1.94 5.69
C THR A 60 -16.64 1.08 6.64
N ALA A 61 -17.54 0.26 6.10
CA ALA A 61 -18.51 -0.49 6.90
C ALA A 61 -17.90 -1.72 7.59
N GLY A 62 -16.75 -2.23 7.13
CA GLY A 62 -16.04 -3.32 7.79
C GLY A 62 -14.94 -2.79 8.71
N SER A 63 -14.96 -3.20 9.98
CA SER A 63 -14.06 -2.63 10.99
C SER A 63 -12.66 -3.25 10.92
N MET A 64 -11.67 -2.44 10.51
CA MET A 64 -10.22 -2.74 10.56
C MET A 64 -9.86 -4.10 9.95
N VAL A 65 -10.48 -4.44 8.81
CA VAL A 65 -10.32 -5.74 8.15
C VAL A 65 -9.01 -5.86 7.37
N GLY A 66 -8.42 -4.72 7.02
CA GLY A 66 -7.18 -4.61 6.27
C GLY A 66 -7.36 -4.66 4.76
N ALA A 67 -6.33 -4.17 4.05
CA ALA A 67 -6.24 -4.21 2.60
C ALA A 67 -4.78 -4.41 2.15
N VAL A 68 -4.60 -4.82 0.89
CA VAL A 68 -3.30 -4.90 0.22
C VAL A 68 -3.38 -4.14 -1.10
N TYR A 69 -2.40 -3.28 -1.33
CA TYR A 69 -2.22 -2.53 -2.56
C TYR A 69 -1.10 -3.12 -3.38
N MET A 70 -1.32 -3.26 -4.68
CA MET A 70 -0.32 -3.68 -5.64
C MET A 70 0.09 -2.48 -6.51
N TYR A 71 1.40 -2.27 -6.64
CA TYR A 71 2.03 -1.23 -7.45
C TYR A 71 3.00 -1.84 -8.46
#